data_AF-A0A2V9Z451-F1
#
_entry.id   AF-A0A2V9Z451-F1
#
_cell.length_a   1.000
_cell.length_b   1.000
_cell.length_c   1.000
_cell.angle_alpha   90.00
_cell.angle_beta   90.00
_cell.angle_gamma   90.00
#
_symmetry.space_group_name_H-M   'P 1'
#
loop_
_entity.id
_entity.type
_entity.pdbx_description
1 polymer ?
#
loop_
_entity_poly.entity_id
_entity_poly.type
_entity_poly.pdbx_seq_one_letter_code
_entity_poly.pdbx_strand_id
1 'polypeptide(L)'
;MSSSRSSESLLDRVRHFWQRISEGRQLDELWSQFTADARASYGFYMKEAEAEGLESQRGLRRWFGIAKALFWSLVMKLTPARCVLLLVAFVMLVMSGFKFQFGKDFVFDANFEILAAILFLLLLSLELADKVTMKRDLEIAREIQTWLVPSEPPEVAGADIAFATRPQNSVAGDYYDAFYPNPA
;
A
#
# COMPACT_ATOMS: atom_id res chain seq x y z
N MET A 1 -48.22 -15.96 -24.92
CA MET A 1 -46.88 -16.27 -25.46
C MET A 1 -46.12 -14.95 -25.58
N SER A 2 -44.84 -14.91 -25.18
CA SER A 2 -43.95 -13.72 -25.09
C SER A 2 -44.26 -12.82 -23.87
N SER A 3 -43.32 -12.33 -23.04
CA SER A 3 -41.87 -12.44 -22.92
C SER A 3 -41.45 -11.64 -21.67
N SER A 4 -40.55 -12.19 -20.84
CA SER A 4 -39.38 -11.55 -20.16
C SER A 4 -39.52 -10.12 -19.58
N ARG A 5 -38.95 -9.76 -18.42
CA ARG A 5 -37.66 -10.15 -17.84
C ARG A 5 -37.59 -9.57 -16.42
N SER A 6 -37.02 -10.37 -15.53
CA SER A 6 -36.73 -10.11 -14.14
C SER A 6 -35.92 -8.83 -13.92
N SER A 7 -36.46 -7.92 -13.10
CA SER A 7 -35.68 -6.96 -12.34
C SER A 7 -34.99 -7.68 -11.17
N GLU A 8 -34.04 -8.56 -11.45
CA GLU A 8 -33.09 -8.97 -10.41
C GLU A 8 -32.31 -7.73 -10.01
N SER A 9 -32.52 -7.31 -8.77
CA SER A 9 -32.23 -5.97 -8.32
C SER A 9 -30.71 -5.72 -8.32
N LEU A 10 -30.30 -4.54 -8.77
CA LEU A 10 -28.89 -4.09 -8.67
C LEU A 10 -28.36 -4.20 -7.23
N LEU A 11 -29.26 -4.14 -6.24
CA LEU A 11 -28.97 -4.31 -4.83
C LEU A 11 -28.47 -5.71 -4.49
N ASP A 12 -29.02 -6.76 -5.11
CA ASP A 12 -28.55 -8.13 -4.90
C ASP A 12 -27.15 -8.33 -5.49
N ARG A 13 -26.86 -7.72 -6.65
CA ARG A 13 -25.52 -7.73 -7.25
C ARG A 13 -24.50 -6.98 -6.40
N VAL A 14 -24.86 -5.83 -5.85
CA VAL A 14 -24.01 -5.04 -4.94
C VAL A 14 -23.77 -5.80 -3.64
N ARG A 15 -24.79 -6.45 -3.07
CA ARG A 15 -24.66 -7.25 -1.85
C ARG A 15 -23.75 -8.46 -2.06
N HIS A 16 -23.90 -9.18 -3.16
CA HIS A 16 -23.02 -10.32 -3.49
C HIS A 16 -21.58 -9.89 -3.83
N PHE A 17 -21.40 -8.74 -4.50
CA PHE A 17 -20.08 -8.16 -4.73
C PHE A 17 -19.41 -7.74 -3.42
N TRP A 18 -20.16 -7.07 -2.54
CA TRP A 18 -19.68 -6.64 -1.22
C TRP A 18 -19.30 -7.84 -0.35
N GLN A 19 -20.10 -8.91 -0.39
CA GLN A 19 -19.83 -10.15 0.35
C GLN A 19 -18.63 -10.93 -0.21
N ARG A 20 -18.31 -10.78 -1.50
CA ARG A 20 -17.08 -11.31 -2.11
C ARG A 20 -15.87 -10.46 -1.75
N ILE A 21 -15.99 -9.14 -1.72
CA ILE A 21 -14.91 -8.24 -1.30
C ILE A 21 -14.58 -8.41 0.19
N SER A 22 -15.59 -8.60 1.03
CA SER A 22 -15.38 -8.79 2.47
C SER A 22 -14.90 -10.19 2.83
N GLU A 23 -14.89 -11.15 1.88
CA GLU A 23 -14.26 -12.48 1.93
C GLU A 23 -14.16 -13.11 3.33
N GLY A 24 -15.25 -13.03 4.10
CA GLY A 24 -15.37 -13.63 5.44
C GLY A 24 -14.62 -12.96 6.60
N ARG A 25 -13.96 -11.81 6.44
CA ARG A 25 -13.35 -11.09 7.58
C ARG A 25 -14.33 -10.13 8.25
N GLN A 26 -14.48 -10.25 9.57
CA GLN A 26 -15.25 -9.30 10.36
C GLN A 26 -14.61 -7.91 10.22
N LEU A 27 -15.42 -6.87 10.01
CA LEU A 27 -14.96 -5.49 9.84
C LEU A 27 -14.04 -5.02 10.98
N ASP A 28 -14.19 -5.61 12.17
CA ASP A 28 -13.38 -5.36 13.35
C ASP A 28 -11.93 -5.88 13.20
N GLU A 29 -11.74 -7.01 12.51
CA GLU A 29 -10.39 -7.51 12.18
C GLU A 29 -9.70 -6.61 11.16
N LEU A 30 -10.44 -6.12 10.14
CA LEU A 30 -9.90 -5.16 9.18
C LEU A 30 -9.53 -3.83 9.86
N TRP A 31 -10.35 -3.36 10.79
CA TRP A 31 -10.08 -2.13 11.55
C TRP A 31 -8.89 -2.29 12.49
N SER A 32 -8.79 -3.41 13.21
CA SER A 32 -7.65 -3.68 14.09
C SER A 32 -6.34 -3.84 13.31
N GLN A 33 -6.37 -4.50 12.14
CA GLN A 33 -5.22 -4.62 11.25
C GLN A 33 -4.80 -3.27 10.68
N PHE A 34 -5.76 -2.45 10.21
CA PHE A 34 -5.49 -1.09 9.75
C PHE A 34 -4.91 -0.22 10.88
N THR A 35 -5.45 -0.33 12.09
CA THR A 35 -4.97 0.42 13.27
C THR A 35 -3.58 -0.05 13.69
N ALA A 36 -3.27 -1.35 13.58
CA ALA A 36 -1.96 -1.91 13.85
C ALA A 36 -0.92 -1.46 12.81
N ASP A 37 -1.25 -1.48 11.52
CA ASP A 37 -0.39 -1.00 10.44
C ASP A 37 -0.14 0.51 10.53
N ALA A 38 -1.19 1.28 10.88
CA ALA A 38 -1.08 2.72 11.13
C ALA A 38 -0.18 3.02 12.35
N ARG A 39 -0.30 2.23 13.43
CA ARG A 39 0.51 2.39 14.65
C ARG A 39 1.96 1.95 14.45
N ALA A 40 2.21 0.88 13.71
CA ALA A 40 3.55 0.43 13.32
C ALA A 40 4.26 1.49 12.47
N SER A 41 3.51 2.12 11.56
CA SER A 41 3.99 3.27 10.79
C SER A 41 4.29 4.47 11.71
N TYR A 42 3.43 4.76 12.70
CA TYR A 42 3.60 5.88 13.65
C TYR A 42 4.87 5.77 14.51
N GLY A 43 5.24 4.56 14.94
CA GLY A 43 6.37 4.32 15.85
C GLY A 43 7.74 4.70 15.30
N PHE A 44 7.93 4.66 13.97
CA PHE A 44 9.16 5.15 13.33
C PHE A 44 9.26 6.68 13.36
N TYR A 45 8.13 7.39 13.26
CA TYR A 45 8.10 8.85 13.21
C TYR A 45 8.35 9.53 14.54
N MET A 46 8.01 8.89 15.67
CA MET A 46 8.31 9.46 16.99
C MET A 46 9.82 9.61 17.18
N LYS A 47 10.63 8.70 16.62
CA LYS A 47 12.10 8.78 16.62
C LYS A 47 12.66 9.87 15.70
N GLU A 48 12.07 10.06 14.52
CA GLU A 48 12.53 11.10 13.57
C GLU A 48 12.11 12.51 14.01
N ALA A 49 10.90 12.67 14.55
CA ALA A 49 10.43 13.94 15.11
C ALA A 49 11.18 14.35 16.39
N GLU A 50 11.66 13.38 17.18
CA GLU A 50 12.50 13.62 18.35
C GLU A 50 13.94 14.01 17.94
N ALA A 51 14.46 13.44 16.84
CA ALA A 51 15.77 13.79 16.28
C ALA A 51 15.84 15.23 15.71
N GLU A 52 14.72 15.79 15.25
CA GLU A 52 14.64 17.18 14.76
C GLU A 52 14.46 18.25 15.86
N GLY A 53 14.53 17.89 17.15
CA GLY A 53 14.53 18.87 18.25
C GLY A 53 13.18 19.55 18.49
N LEU A 54 12.07 18.88 18.18
CA LEU A 54 10.69 19.40 18.31
C LEU A 54 10.16 19.48 19.75
N GLU A 55 10.98 19.15 20.76
CA GLU A 55 10.66 19.25 22.20
C GLU A 55 10.29 20.68 22.65
N SER A 56 10.70 21.71 21.92
CA SER A 56 10.54 23.11 22.35
C SER A 56 9.24 23.82 21.91
N GLN A 57 8.35 23.22 21.11
CA GLN A 57 7.17 23.94 20.57
C GLN A 57 5.82 23.33 20.98
N ARG A 58 4.97 24.15 21.62
CA ARG A 58 3.65 23.75 22.14
C ARG A 58 2.55 23.79 21.07
N GLY A 59 1.74 22.73 21.05
CA GLY A 59 0.40 22.69 20.45
C GLY A 59 0.39 22.56 18.93
N LEU A 60 -0.27 23.52 18.25
CA LEU A 60 -0.63 23.44 16.84
C LEU A 60 0.59 23.39 15.91
N ARG A 61 1.65 24.13 16.25
CA ARG A 61 2.88 24.19 15.44
C ARG A 61 3.65 22.85 15.43
N ARG A 62 3.57 22.09 16.52
CA ARG A 62 4.08 20.71 16.60
C ARG A 62 3.27 19.77 15.70
N TRP A 63 1.94 19.91 15.70
CA TRP A 63 1.09 19.08 14.84
C TRP A 63 1.31 19.37 13.35
N PHE A 64 1.50 20.64 12.95
CA PHE A 64 1.90 21.01 11.60
C PHE A 64 3.29 20.48 11.22
N GLY A 65 4.25 20.50 12.15
CA GLY A 65 5.59 19.92 11.93
C GLY A 65 5.51 18.42 11.63
N ILE A 66 4.76 17.68 12.44
CA ILE A 66 4.52 16.24 12.24
C ILE A 66 3.77 15.99 10.93
N ALA A 67 2.69 16.72 10.65
CA ALA A 67 1.93 16.56 9.42
C ALA A 67 2.77 16.87 8.18
N LYS A 68 3.63 17.90 8.23
CA LYS A 68 4.55 18.25 7.15
C LYS A 68 5.62 17.18 6.95
N ALA A 69 6.19 16.65 8.03
CA ALA A 69 7.18 15.57 7.95
C ALA A 69 6.57 14.29 7.36
N LEU A 70 5.37 13.92 7.81
CA LEU A 70 4.59 12.79 7.25
C LEU A 70 4.26 13.01 5.77
N PHE A 71 3.82 14.22 5.42
CA PHE A 71 3.54 14.55 4.04
C PHE A 71 4.80 14.47 3.18
N TRP A 72 5.92 15.01 3.66
CA TRP A 72 7.19 15.00 2.94
C TRP A 72 7.75 13.58 2.78
N SER A 73 7.69 12.75 3.82
CA SER A 73 8.14 11.36 3.74
C SER A 73 7.27 10.55 2.79
N LEU A 74 5.96 10.79 2.79
CA LEU A 74 5.02 10.13 1.89
C LEU A 74 5.28 10.56 0.44
N VAL A 75 5.45 11.87 0.20
CA VAL A 75 5.81 12.44 -1.11
C VAL A 75 7.14 11.88 -1.62
N MET A 76 8.16 11.74 -0.77
CA MET A 76 9.46 11.19 -1.16
C MET A 76 9.44 9.68 -1.41
N LYS A 77 8.42 8.95 -0.94
CA LYS A 77 8.20 7.54 -1.28
C LYS A 77 7.51 7.36 -2.63
N LEU A 78 6.90 8.40 -3.19
CA LEU A 78 6.37 8.38 -4.56
C LEU A 78 7.48 8.69 -5.56
N THR A 79 7.38 8.11 -6.76
CA THR A 79 8.29 8.48 -7.86
C THR A 79 8.09 9.96 -8.24
N PRO A 80 9.14 10.69 -8.68
CA PRO A 80 9.02 12.12 -9.00
C PRO A 80 7.89 12.44 -9.98
N ALA A 81 7.63 11.55 -10.94
CA ALA A 81 6.53 11.68 -11.90
C ALA A 81 5.15 11.60 -11.24
N ARG A 82 4.95 10.69 -10.27
CA ARG A 82 3.68 10.55 -9.52
C ARG A 82 3.41 11.79 -8.67
N CYS A 83 4.43 12.38 -8.07
CA CYS A 83 4.28 13.62 -7.31
C CYS A 83 3.77 14.76 -8.20
N VAL A 84 4.32 14.91 -9.42
CA VAL A 84 3.87 15.93 -10.37
C VAL A 84 2.41 15.68 -10.78
N LEU A 85 2.06 14.43 -11.09
CA LEU A 85 0.67 14.08 -11.43
C LEU A 85 -0.30 14.34 -10.28
N LEU A 86 0.08 14.02 -9.04
CA LEU A 86 -0.71 14.32 -7.85
C LEU A 86 -0.92 15.82 -7.69
N LEU A 87 0.13 16.62 -7.83
CA LEU A 87 0.04 18.08 -7.75
C LEU A 87 -0.87 18.64 -8.85
N VAL A 88 -0.76 18.16 -10.08
CA VAL A 88 -1.63 18.58 -11.20
C VAL A 88 -3.09 18.22 -10.90
N ALA A 89 -3.36 16.98 -10.49
CA ALA A 89 -4.71 16.54 -10.14
C ALA A 89 -5.30 17.36 -8.99
N PHE A 90 -4.49 17.66 -7.97
CA PHE A 90 -4.90 18.48 -6.83
C PHE A 90 -5.17 19.93 -7.23
N VAL A 91 -4.32 20.55 -8.04
CA VAL A 91 -4.54 21.91 -8.56
C VAL A 91 -5.80 21.96 -9.40
N MET A 92 -6.03 20.98 -10.28
CA MET A 92 -7.25 20.88 -11.08
C MET A 92 -8.51 20.75 -10.20
N LEU A 93 -8.47 19.91 -9.16
CA LEU A 93 -9.57 19.75 -8.21
C LEU A 93 -9.87 21.06 -7.48
N VAL A 94 -8.83 21.74 -6.97
CA VAL A 94 -8.97 23.02 -6.26
C VAL A 94 -9.51 24.09 -7.19
N MET A 95 -8.98 24.19 -8.42
CA MET A 95 -9.45 25.14 -9.43
C MET A 95 -10.90 24.89 -9.84
N SER A 96 -11.37 23.64 -9.86
CA SER A 96 -12.77 23.30 -10.15
C SER A 96 -13.76 23.91 -9.15
N GLY A 97 -13.33 24.12 -7.90
CA GLY A 97 -14.15 24.75 -6.86
C GLY A 97 -14.30 26.27 -7.02
N PHE A 98 -13.41 26.92 -7.78
CA PHE A 98 -13.42 28.37 -8.00
C PHE A 98 -14.17 28.72 -9.28
N LYS A 99 -15.44 29.13 -9.15
CA LYS A 99 -16.18 29.72 -10.26
C LYS A 99 -15.67 31.15 -10.51
N PHE A 100 -14.68 31.30 -11.39
CA PHE A 100 -14.22 32.62 -11.83
C PHE A 100 -15.29 33.25 -12.73
N GLN A 101 -16.06 34.21 -12.20
CA GLN A 101 -16.93 35.07 -13.01
C GLN A 101 -16.09 36.22 -13.58
N PHE A 102 -15.65 36.09 -14.82
CA PHE A 102 -14.95 37.16 -15.54
C PHE A 102 -15.96 37.92 -16.42
N GLY A 103 -16.50 39.02 -15.89
CA GLY A 103 -17.48 39.85 -16.59
C GLY A 103 -18.87 39.19 -16.75
N LYS A 104 -19.79 39.90 -17.41
CA LYS A 104 -21.22 39.54 -17.49
C LYS A 104 -21.52 38.35 -18.42
N ASP A 105 -20.59 37.98 -19.30
CA ASP A 105 -20.87 37.08 -20.43
C ASP A 105 -19.90 35.88 -20.58
N PHE A 106 -18.88 35.73 -19.72
CA PHE A 106 -17.95 34.59 -19.77
C PHE A 106 -17.96 33.80 -18.46
N VAL A 107 -18.68 32.67 -18.48
CA VAL A 107 -18.57 31.61 -17.47
C VAL A 107 -17.73 30.49 -18.07
N PHE A 108 -16.50 30.33 -17.60
CA PHE A 108 -15.64 29.21 -18.01
C PHE A 108 -16.03 27.97 -17.20
N ASP A 109 -17.01 27.21 -17.69
CA ASP A 109 -17.45 25.94 -17.09
C ASP A 109 -16.59 24.78 -17.63
N ALA A 110 -15.33 24.76 -17.20
CA ALA A 110 -14.48 23.60 -17.39
C ALA A 110 -14.61 22.69 -16.16
N ASN A 111 -15.28 21.55 -16.34
CA ASN A 111 -15.47 20.52 -15.31
C ASN A 111 -14.15 19.78 -15.00
N PHE A 112 -13.19 20.50 -14.41
CA PHE A 112 -11.89 19.95 -14.00
C PHE A 112 -12.03 18.85 -12.93
N GLU A 113 -13.17 18.77 -12.25
CA GLU A 113 -13.50 17.72 -11.27
C GLU A 113 -13.40 16.30 -11.85
N ILE A 114 -14.00 16.05 -13.02
CA ILE A 114 -13.99 14.71 -13.64
C ILE A 114 -12.55 14.35 -14.06
N LEU A 115 -11.82 15.31 -14.63
CA LEU A 115 -10.44 15.10 -15.05
C LEU A 115 -9.52 14.84 -13.85
N ALA A 116 -9.69 15.59 -12.76
CA ALA A 116 -8.96 15.37 -11.50
C ALA A 116 -9.27 13.98 -10.92
N ALA A 117 -10.55 13.57 -10.91
CA ALA A 117 -10.94 12.24 -10.45
C ALA A 117 -10.30 11.12 -11.26
N ILE A 118 -10.26 11.26 -12.60
CA ILE A 118 -9.57 10.30 -13.49
C ILE A 118 -8.07 10.28 -13.20
N LEU A 119 -7.44 11.43 -13.00
CA LEU A 119 -6.01 11.51 -12.67
C LEU A 119 -5.70 10.86 -11.32
N PHE A 120 -6.52 11.06 -10.30
CA PHE A 120 -6.38 10.38 -9.01
C PHE A 120 -6.57 8.87 -9.14
N LEU A 121 -7.56 8.42 -9.90
CA LEU A 121 -7.80 6.99 -10.16
C LEU A 121 -6.61 6.34 -10.88
N LEU A 122 -6.07 7.03 -11.88
CA LEU A 122 -4.87 6.60 -12.60
C LEU A 122 -3.68 6.48 -11.65
N LEU A 123 -3.45 7.49 -10.81
CA LEU A 123 -2.35 7.50 -9.85
C LEU A 123 -2.48 6.36 -8.83
N LEU A 124 -3.69 6.13 -8.32
CA LEU A 124 -3.98 5.00 -7.44
C LEU A 124 -3.71 3.65 -8.14
N SER A 125 -4.12 3.54 -9.41
CA SER A 125 -3.93 2.32 -10.20
C SER A 125 -2.44 2.03 -10.46
N LEU A 126 -1.65 3.06 -10.77
CA LEU A 126 -0.20 2.93 -10.93
C LEU A 126 0.48 2.49 -9.63
N GLU A 127 0.12 3.10 -8.51
CA GLU A 127 0.65 2.75 -7.20
C GLU A 127 0.29 1.30 -6.79
N LEU A 128 -0.95 0.88 -7.09
CA LEU A 128 -1.39 -0.49 -6.84
C LEU A 128 -0.69 -1.50 -7.75
N ALA A 129 -0.48 -1.18 -9.03
CA ALA A 129 0.20 -2.05 -9.98
C ALA A 129 1.63 -2.36 -9.52
N ASP A 130 2.37 -1.34 -9.07
CA ASP A 130 3.70 -1.52 -8.50
C ASP A 130 3.68 -2.40 -7.25
N LYS A 131 2.76 -2.13 -6.31
CA LYS A 131 2.64 -2.93 -5.08
C LYS A 131 2.31 -4.38 -5.35
N VAL A 132 1.42 -4.64 -6.32
CA VAL A 132 1.07 -6.01 -6.72
C VAL A 132 2.26 -6.71 -7.36
N THR A 133 3.03 -5.99 -8.19
CA THR A 133 4.22 -6.55 -8.84
C THR A 133 5.28 -6.89 -7.80
N MET A 134 5.61 -5.96 -6.90
CA MET A 134 6.57 -6.19 -5.81
C MET A 134 6.13 -7.34 -4.89
N LYS A 135 4.82 -7.45 -4.59
CA LYS A 135 4.30 -8.58 -3.80
C LYS A 135 4.52 -9.91 -4.53
N ARG A 136 4.23 -9.97 -5.84
CA ARG A 136 4.45 -11.17 -6.66
C ARG A 136 5.94 -11.54 -6.72
N ASP A 137 6.82 -10.55 -6.87
CA ASP A 137 8.27 -10.79 -6.88
C ASP A 137 8.76 -11.37 -5.56
N LEU A 138 8.23 -10.91 -4.42
CA LEU A 138 8.53 -11.46 -3.10
C LEU A 138 7.98 -12.89 -2.91
N GLU A 139 6.82 -13.21 -3.47
CA GLU A 139 6.26 -14.57 -3.46
C GLU A 139 7.15 -15.53 -4.26
N ILE A 140 7.59 -15.11 -5.45
CA ILE A 140 8.53 -15.88 -6.28
C ILE A 140 9.85 -16.08 -5.53
N ALA A 141 10.40 -15.03 -4.91
CA ALA A 141 11.64 -15.13 -4.15
C ALA A 141 11.52 -16.13 -2.97
N ARG A 142 10.37 -16.14 -2.28
CA ARG A 142 10.09 -17.10 -1.20
C ARG A 142 10.03 -18.53 -1.72
N GLU A 143 9.40 -18.76 -2.87
CA GLU A 143 9.32 -20.08 -3.49
C GLU A 143 10.72 -20.59 -3.86
N ILE A 144 11.54 -19.75 -4.50
CA ILE A 144 12.93 -20.08 -4.84
C ILE A 144 13.74 -20.39 -3.58
N GLN A 145 13.64 -19.58 -2.53
CA GLN A 145 14.34 -19.87 -1.26
C GLN A 145 13.96 -21.23 -0.70
N THR A 146 12.68 -21.61 -0.77
CA THR A 146 12.20 -22.90 -0.28
C THR A 146 12.83 -24.07 -1.04
N TRP A 147 13.24 -23.89 -2.30
CA TRP A 147 13.95 -24.91 -3.09
C TRP A 147 15.47 -24.96 -2.81
N LEU A 148 16.05 -23.85 -2.34
CA LEU A 148 17.50 -23.72 -2.13
C LEU A 148 17.97 -24.26 -0.78
N VAL A 149 17.11 -24.24 0.24
CA VAL A 149 17.45 -24.82 1.55
C VAL A 149 17.08 -26.31 1.59
N PRO A 150 17.91 -27.16 2.21
CA PRO A 150 17.58 -28.55 2.45
C PRO A 150 16.23 -28.67 3.18
N SER A 151 15.37 -29.58 2.73
CA SER A 151 14.10 -29.89 3.39
C SER A 151 14.27 -30.85 4.57
N GLU A 152 15.33 -31.66 4.54
CA GLU A 152 15.69 -32.62 5.58
C GLU A 152 17.14 -32.42 6.03
N PRO A 153 17.44 -32.63 7.32
CA PRO A 153 18.81 -32.58 7.81
C PRO A 153 19.67 -33.68 7.19
N PRO A 154 20.93 -33.39 6.81
CA PRO A 154 21.84 -34.41 6.31
C PRO A 154 22.18 -35.42 7.41
N GLU A 155 22.23 -36.70 7.06
CA GLU A 155 22.68 -37.76 7.97
C GLU A 155 24.21 -37.74 8.09
N VAL A 156 24.72 -37.38 9.26
CA VAL A 156 26.17 -37.35 9.54
C VAL A 156 26.46 -38.26 10.72
N ALA A 157 27.35 -39.25 10.53
CA ALA A 157 27.69 -40.21 11.57
C ALA A 157 28.23 -39.51 12.83
N GLY A 158 27.56 -39.72 13.96
CA GLY A 158 27.94 -39.13 15.25
C GLY A 158 27.44 -37.71 15.50
N ALA A 159 26.56 -37.16 14.64
CA ALA A 159 25.97 -35.84 14.82
C ALA A 159 24.46 -35.84 14.52
N ASP A 160 23.68 -35.23 15.41
CA ASP A 160 22.26 -34.92 15.16
C ASP A 160 22.13 -33.47 14.71
N ILE A 161 21.55 -33.26 13.53
CA ILE A 161 21.40 -31.93 12.92
C ILE A 161 19.92 -31.60 12.81
N ALA A 162 19.55 -30.40 13.24
CA ALA A 162 18.20 -29.86 13.09
C ALA A 162 18.29 -28.39 12.64
N PHE A 163 17.38 -27.98 11.77
CA PHE A 163 17.24 -26.62 11.31
C PHE A 163 15.77 -26.23 11.22
N ALA A 164 15.50 -24.93 11.39
CA ALA A 164 14.19 -24.34 11.13
C ALA A 164 14.39 -22.89 10.71
N THR A 165 13.67 -22.46 9.67
CA THR A 165 13.66 -21.07 9.22
C THR A 165 12.25 -20.49 9.29
N ARG A 166 12.14 -19.24 9.71
CA ARG A 166 10.88 -18.50 9.75
C ARG A 166 11.09 -17.09 9.24
N PRO A 167 10.57 -16.74 8.05
CA PRO A 167 10.61 -15.37 7.55
C PRO A 167 9.82 -14.43 8.46
N GLN A 168 10.29 -13.19 8.62
CA GLN A 168 9.55 -12.14 9.35
C GLN A 168 8.33 -11.66 8.53
N ASN A 169 8.52 -11.42 7.24
CA ASN A 169 7.46 -11.04 6.29
C ASN A 169 7.35 -12.13 5.21
N SER A 170 7.88 -11.87 4.01
CA SER A 170 7.79 -12.80 2.88
C SER A 170 9.03 -13.66 2.70
N VAL A 171 10.22 -13.11 2.92
CA VAL A 171 11.52 -13.72 2.56
C VAL A 171 12.49 -13.55 3.73
N ALA A 172 13.34 -14.54 4.01
CA ALA A 172 14.35 -14.47 5.07
C ALA A 172 15.73 -14.11 4.50
N GLY A 173 16.57 -13.43 5.28
CA GLY A 173 17.98 -13.18 4.90
C GLY A 173 18.90 -14.35 5.23
N ASP A 174 18.47 -15.24 6.12
CA ASP A 174 19.25 -16.38 6.59
C ASP A 174 19.24 -17.52 5.54
N TYR A 175 20.40 -18.13 5.31
CA TYR A 175 20.59 -19.20 4.34
C TYR A 175 21.53 -20.28 4.91
N TYR A 176 21.20 -21.54 4.66
CA TYR A 176 22.03 -22.69 5.00
C TYR A 176 21.97 -23.72 3.87
N ASP A 177 23.06 -24.46 3.69
CA ASP A 177 23.16 -25.55 2.72
C ASP A 177 24.07 -26.64 3.29
N ALA A 178 23.90 -27.87 2.83
CA ALA A 178 24.67 -29.02 3.26
C ALA A 178 25.09 -29.84 2.04
N PHE A 179 26.39 -29.87 1.79
CA PHE A 179 26.98 -30.65 0.70
C PHE A 179 28.16 -31.47 1.21
N TYR A 180 28.38 -32.62 0.59
CA TYR A 180 29.60 -33.39 0.82
C TYR A 180 30.78 -32.69 0.16
N PRO A 181 31.93 -32.57 0.84
CA PRO A 181 33.14 -32.08 0.19
C PRO A 181 33.51 -33.05 -0.94
N ASN A 182 33.62 -32.54 -2.17
CA ASN A 182 34.01 -33.35 -3.32
C ASN A 182 35.44 -33.87 -3.08
N PRO A 183 35.69 -35.20 -3.09
CA PRO A 183 37.06 -35.70 -3.06
C PRO A 183 37.72 -35.38 -4.40
N ALA A 184 38.68 -34.45 -4.37
CA ALA A 184 39.60 -34.19 -5.48
C ALA A 184 40.50 -35.40 -5.74
#